data_AF-A0A0F2LC40-F1
#
_entry.id   AF-A0A0F2LC40-F1
#
_cell.length_a   1.000
_cell.length_b   1.000
_cell.length_c   1.000
_cell.angle_alpha   90.00
_cell.angle_beta   90.00
_cell.angle_gamma   90.00
#
_symmetry.space_group_name_H-M   'P 1'
#
loop_
_entity.id
_entity.type
_entity.pdbx_description
1 polymer ?
#
loop_
_entity_poly.entity_id
_entity_poly.type
_entity_poly.pdbx_seq_one_letter_code
_entity_poly.pdbx_strand_id
1 'polypeptide(L)' 'MGGIFFVGRDSGLRELAAALRGLGIKVVEVPGRDAVLYIYDEKRGGSIMLEGEDLVEYLRELNQPLDALSSSS' A
#
# COMPACT_ATOMS: atom_id res chain seq x y z
N MET A 1 1.99 8.72 -7.59
CA MET A 1 0.88 8.37 -6.68
C MET A 1 1.13 9.06 -5.36
N GLY A 2 0.12 9.72 -4.79
CA GLY A 2 0.20 10.33 -3.48
C GLY A 2 -0.74 9.61 -2.52
N GLY A 3 -0.24 9.21 -1.36
CA GLY A 3 -1.02 8.50 -0.36
C GLY A 3 -0.32 8.44 1.00
N ILE A 4 -1.07 8.04 2.01
CA ILE A 4 -0.56 7.77 3.35
C ILE A 4 -1.02 6.39 3.81
N PHE A 5 -0.05 5.57 4.23
CA PHE A 5 -0.26 4.23 4.74
C PHE A 5 0.02 4.21 6.24
N PHE A 6 -1.02 3.99 7.04
CA PHE A 6 -0.91 3.72 8.46
C PHE A 6 -0.78 2.23 8.66
N VAL A 7 0.26 1.79 9.35
CA VAL A 7 0.49 0.36 9.57
C VAL A 7 0.89 0.07 11.00
N GLY A 8 0.19 -0.88 11.59
CA GLY A 8 0.48 -1.43 12.89
C GLY A 8 1.86 -2.08 12.94
N ARG A 9 2.62 -1.84 14.01
CA ARG A 9 3.94 -2.46 14.21
C ARG A 9 3.89 -3.99 14.25
N ASP A 10 2.76 -4.54 14.67
CA ASP A 10 2.49 -5.97 14.77
C ASP A 10 1.69 -6.49 13.56
N SER A 11 1.45 -5.65 12.56
CA SER A 11 0.73 -6.03 11.34
C SER A 11 1.60 -6.91 10.45
N GLY A 12 1.00 -7.96 9.88
CA GLY A 12 1.64 -8.74 8.81
C GLY A 12 1.92 -7.94 7.54
N LEU A 13 1.31 -6.76 7.37
CA LEU A 13 1.51 -5.89 6.22
C LEU A 13 2.68 -4.91 6.40
N ARG A 14 3.38 -4.95 7.54
CA ARG A 14 4.51 -4.06 7.84
C ARG A 14 5.66 -4.22 6.85
N GLU A 15 5.91 -5.43 6.35
CA GLU A 15 6.97 -5.71 5.38
C GLU A 15 6.77 -4.98 4.04
N LEU A 16 5.53 -4.67 3.69
CA LEU A 16 5.18 -3.91 2.47
C LEU A 16 5.46 -2.41 2.59
N ALA A 17 5.73 -1.90 3.80
CA ALA A 17 6.01 -0.49 4.03
C ALA A 17 7.20 0.02 3.19
N ALA A 18 8.23 -0.81 2.97
CA ALA A 18 9.39 -0.44 2.18
C ALA A 18 9.03 -0.22 0.70
N ALA A 19 8.26 -1.13 0.11
CA ALA A 19 7.80 -1.03 -1.27
C ALA A 19 6.92 0.21 -1.47
N LEU A 20 5.97 0.46 -0.55
CA LEU A 20 5.08 1.61 -0.62
C LEU A 20 5.83 2.95 -0.52
N ARG A 21 6.86 3.04 0.33
CA ARG A 21 7.76 4.21 0.37
C ARG A 21 8.43 4.43 -0.99
N GLY A 22 8.87 3.36 -1.67
CA GLY A 22 9.45 3.43 -3.01
C GLY A 22 8.50 3.97 -4.08
N LEU A 23 7.19 3.81 -3.89
CA LEU A 23 6.14 4.35 -4.75
C LEU A 23 5.72 5.80 -4.40
N GLY A 24 6.41 6.43 -3.45
CA GLY A 24 6.09 7.79 -2.98
C GLY A 24 4.94 7.88 -1.99
N ILE A 25 4.49 6.74 -1.43
CA ILE A 25 3.46 6.71 -0.39
C ILE A 25 4.12 6.95 0.96
N LYS A 26 3.59 7.92 1.72
CA LYS A 26 4.04 8.19 3.08
C LYS A 26 3.62 7.04 3.99
N VAL A 27 4.55 6.46 4.74
CA VAL A 27 4.22 5.41 5.72
C VAL A 27 4.33 5.94 7.14
N VAL A 28 3.31 5.68 7.95
CA VAL A 28 3.24 6.00 9.38
C VAL A 28 3.06 4.71 10.17
N GLU A 29 4.01 4.40 11.03
CA GLU A 29 3.92 3.22 11.90
C GLU A 29 3.19 3.58 13.20
N VAL A 30 2.14 2.82 13.51
CA VAL A 30 1.30 3.00 14.70
C VAL A 30 1.33 1.75 15.59
N PRO A 31 1.05 1.84 16.91
CA PRO A 31 0.86 0.66 17.74
C PRO A 31 -0.31 -0.21 17.24
N GLY A 32 -0.22 -1.53 17.41
CA GLY A 32 -1.30 -2.48 17.06
C GLY A 32 -1.03 -3.27 15.79
N ARG A 33 -2.08 -3.93 15.28
CA ARG A 33 -2.04 -4.90 14.16
C ARG A 33 -2.71 -4.41 12.87
N ASP A 34 -3.44 -3.31 12.95
CA ASP A 34 -4.30 -2.83 11.87
C ASP A 34 -3.49 -2.09 10.80
N ALA A 35 -4.04 -1.98 9.59
CA ALA A 35 -3.42 -1.26 8.49
C ALA A 35 -4.47 -0.56 7.64
N VAL A 36 -4.22 0.69 7.28
CA VAL A 36 -5.13 1.55 6.51
C VAL A 36 -4.33 2.34 5.48
N LEU A 37 -4.78 2.32 4.23
CA LEU A 37 -4.22 3.09 3.14
C LEU A 37 -5.21 4.16 2.68
N TYR A 38 -4.77 5.41 2.73
CA TYR A 38 -5.45 6.52 2.06
C TYR A 38 -4.68 6.88 0.81
N ILE A 39 -5.33 6.85 -0.35
CA ILE A 39 -4.68 7.12 -1.63
C ILE A 39 -5.60 7.86 -2.58
N TYR A 40 -5.01 8.67 -3.45
CA TYR A 40 -5.69 9.21 -4.61
C TYR A 40 -5.47 8.30 -5.82
N ASP A 41 -6.55 7.72 -6.34
CA ASP A 41 -6.55 6.84 -7.51
C ASP A 41 -7.55 7.38 -8.55
N GLU A 42 -7.02 7.97 -9.62
CA GLU A 42 -7.81 8.51 -10.73
C GLU A 42 -8.61 7.42 -11.47
N LYS A 43 -8.09 6.19 -11.54
CA LYS A 43 -8.79 5.08 -12.20
C LYS A 43 -10.03 4.66 -11.43
N ARG A 44 -9.97 4.78 -10.09
CA ARG A 44 -11.08 4.47 -9.19
C ARG A 44 -11.93 5.70 -8.84
N GLY A 45 -11.67 6.85 -9.49
CA GLY A 45 -12.54 8.03 -9.43
C GLY A 45 -12.26 8.98 -8.26
N GLY A 46 -11.11 8.91 -7.59
CA GLY A 46 -10.70 9.92 -6.63
C GLY A 46 -9.96 9.38 -5.39
N SER A 47 -10.19 10.04 -4.25
CA SER A 47 -9.58 9.63 -2.98
C SER A 47 -10.32 8.43 -2.40
N ILE A 48 -9.59 7.37 -2.07
CA ILE A 48 -10.12 6.14 -1.49
C ILE A 48 -9.39 5.81 -0.17
N MET A 49 -10.09 5.11 0.72
CA MET A 49 -9.58 4.53 1.95
C MET A 49 -9.74 3.02 1.87
N LEU A 50 -8.68 2.28 2.14
CA LEU A 50 -8.64 0.82 2.08
C LEU A 50 -8.15 0.27 3.43
N GLU A 51 -8.79 -0.78 3.91
CA GLU A 51 -8.45 -1.51 5.13
C GLU A 51 -8.76 -3.00 4.95
N GLY A 52 -8.28 -3.85 5.86
CA GLY A 52 -8.62 -5.28 5.85
C GLY A 52 -8.28 -5.99 4.52
N GLU A 53 -9.24 -6.73 3.97
CA GLU A 53 -9.05 -7.52 2.74
C GLU A 53 -8.89 -6.65 1.48
N ASP A 54 -9.64 -5.54 1.37
CA ASP A 54 -9.57 -4.61 0.23
C ASP A 54 -8.17 -4.00 0.08
N LEU A 55 -7.52 -3.72 1.21
CA LEU A 55 -6.13 -3.26 1.24
C LEU A 55 -5.19 -4.34 0.70
N VAL A 56 -5.35 -5.60 1.11
CA VAL A 56 -4.49 -6.70 0.67
C VAL A 56 -4.64 -6.93 -0.84
N GLU A 57 -5.88 -6.91 -1.34
CA GLU A 57 -6.16 -7.06 -2.76
C GLU A 57 -5.54 -5.93 -3.58
N TYR A 58 -5.77 -4.68 -3.18
CA TYR A 58 -5.17 -3.52 -3.84
C TYR A 58 -3.64 -3.56 -3.85
N LEU A 59 -3.01 -3.96 -2.75
CA LEU A 59 -1.55 -4.09 -2.67
C LEU A 59 -1.02 -5.23 -3.55
N ARG A 60 -1.76 -6.34 -3.68
CA ARG A 60 -1.40 -7.42 -4.62
C ARG A 60 -1.46 -6.94 -6.06
N GLU A 61 -2.49 -6.18 -6.42
CA GLU A 61 -2.62 -5.55 -7.74
C GLU A 61 -1.46 -4.59 -8.05
N LEU A 62 -0.88 -3.92 -7.04
CA LEU A 62 0.28 -3.05 -7.22
C LEU A 62 1.62 -3.78 -7.29
N ASN A 63 1.75 -4.95 -6.66
CA ASN A 63 2.99 -5.73 -6.69
C ASN A 63 3.14 -6.61 -7.94
N GLN A 64 2.06 -7.11 -8.54
CA GLN A 64 2.13 -7.80 -9.84
C GLN A 64 2.79 -6.96 -10.95
N PRO A 65 2.50 -5.65 -11.11
CA PRO A 65 3.19 -4.82 -12.09
C PRO A 65 4.67 -4.57 -11.74
N LEU A 66 5.09 -4.64 -10.48
CA LEU A 66 6.51 -4.53 -10.08
C LEU A 66 7.31 -5.77 -10.50
N ASP A 67 6.78 -6.97 -10.34
CA ASP A 67 7.42 -8.21 -10.83
C ASP A 67 7.54 -8.22 -12.36
N ALA A 68 6.52 -7.73 -13.08
CA ALA A 68 6.53 -7.60 -14.54
C ALA A 68 7.57 -6.58 -15.04
N LEU A 69 7.85 -5.52 -14.29
CA LEU A 69 8.88 -4.51 -14.61
C LEU A 69 10.30 -5.00 -14.29
N SER A 70 10.48 -5.86 -13.28
CA SER A 70 11.80 -6.44 -12.95
C SER A 70 12.25 -7.53 -13.93
N SER A 71 11.30 -8.16 -14.63
CA SER A 71 11.54 -9.24 -15.59
C SER A 71 11.93 -8.76 -17.00
N SER A 72 12.03 -7.45 -17.21
CA SER A 72 12.34 -6.83 -18.51
C SER A 72 13.79 -6.31 -18.62
N SER A 73 14.71 -6.79 -17.78
CA SER A 73 16.16 -6.45 -17.83
C SER A 73 16.99 -7.60 -18.41
#